data_AF-A0A830C6P5-F1
#
_entry.id   AF-A0A830C6P5-F1
#
_cell.length_a   1.000
_cell.length_b   1.000
_cell.length_c   1.000
_cell.angle_alpha   90.00
_cell.angle_beta   90.00
_cell.angle_gamma   90.00
#
_symmetry.space_group_name_H-M   'P 1'
#
loop_
_entity.id
_entity.type
_entity.pdbx_description
1 polymer ?
#
loop_
_entity_poly.entity_id
_entity_poly.type
_entity_poly.pdbx_seq_one_letter_code
_entity_poly.pdbx_strand_id
1 'polypeptide(L)' 'MASANTQSVSYPSAARISDSECYPAYTASLKCLEVFSSDKSKCQEHFDIYKECRKKEREARLERNRSRSLFS' A
#
# COMPACT_ATOMS: atom_id res chain seq x y z
N MET A 1 24.85 -27.43 -22.96
CA MET A 1 24.60 -26.31 -22.02
C MET A 1 23.23 -25.74 -22.33
N ALA A 2 22.25 -25.92 -21.44
CA ALA A 2 20.95 -25.26 -21.55
C ALA A 2 20.56 -24.80 -20.15
N SER A 3 20.89 -23.54 -19.84
CA SER A 3 20.48 -22.90 -18.59
C SER A 3 18.97 -22.74 -18.61
N ALA A 4 18.29 -23.49 -17.74
CA ALA A 4 16.90 -23.27 -17.43
C ALA A 4 16.76 -21.86 -16.87
N ASN A 5 16.16 -20.96 -17.66
CA ASN A 5 15.72 -19.65 -17.20
C ASN A 5 14.54 -19.84 -16.26
N THR A 6 14.82 -20.09 -14.98
CA THR A 6 13.81 -20.08 -13.92
C THR A 6 13.37 -18.64 -13.71
N GLN A 7 12.51 -18.14 -14.61
CA GLN A 7 11.76 -16.93 -14.37
C GLN A 7 10.88 -17.20 -13.16
N SER A 8 11.30 -16.68 -12.00
CA SER A 8 10.45 -16.63 -10.82
C SER A 8 9.15 -15.94 -11.23
N VAL A 9 8.06 -16.69 -11.26
CA VAL A 9 6.72 -16.15 -11.49
C VAL A 9 6.48 -15.16 -10.35
N SER A 10 6.74 -13.87 -10.63
CA SER A 10 6.48 -12.76 -9.73
C SER A 10 4.97 -12.65 -9.63
N TYR A 11 4.37 -13.42 -8.72
CA TYR A 11 2.99 -13.22 -8.33
C TYR A 11 2.82 -11.74 -7.97
N PRO A 12 1.89 -11.00 -8.60
CA PRO A 12 1.64 -9.59 -8.28
C PRO A 12 0.84 -9.54 -6.97
N SER A 13 1.40 -10.06 -5.89
CA SER A 13 0.65 -10.33 -4.65
C SER A 13 0.98 -9.36 -3.52
N ALA A 14 1.99 -8.50 -3.68
CA ALA A 14 2.21 -7.38 -2.78
C ALA A 14 2.73 -6.20 -3.60
N ALA A 15 1.83 -5.32 -4.06
CA ALA A 15 2.24 -3.97 -4.47
C ALA A 15 3.06 -3.40 -3.31
N ARG A 16 4.31 -3.00 -3.57
CA ARG A 16 5.15 -2.46 -2.50
C ARG A 16 4.49 -1.20 -1.98
N ILE A 17 4.73 -0.86 -0.71
CA ILE A 17 4.19 0.39 -0.13
C ILE A 17 4.67 1.60 -0.94
N SER A 18 5.83 1.51 -1.60
CA SER A 18 6.35 2.51 -2.55
C SER A 18 5.51 2.70 -3.81
N ASP A 19 4.79 1.67 -4.23
CA ASP A 19 4.02 1.65 -5.48
C ASP A 19 2.54 2.04 -5.22
N SER A 20 2.19 2.27 -3.96
CA SER A 20 0.88 2.67 -3.51
C SER A 20 0.74 4.19 -3.58
N GLU A 21 -0.43 4.66 -3.99
CA GLU A 21 -0.81 6.08 -3.93
C GLU A 21 -0.79 6.61 -2.48
N CYS A 22 -0.74 5.72 -1.48
CA CYS A 22 -0.65 6.05 -0.06
C CYS A 22 0.79 6.27 0.43
N TYR A 23 1.80 6.04 -0.42
CA TYR A 23 3.21 6.24 -0.07
C TYR A 23 3.53 7.65 0.45
N PRO A 24 2.97 8.75 -0.10
CA PRO A 24 3.22 10.09 0.42
C PRO A 24 2.75 10.28 1.87
N ALA A 25 1.57 9.74 2.22
CA ALA A 25 1.06 9.79 3.58
C ALA A 25 1.89 8.92 4.54
N TYR A 26 2.34 7.75 4.07
CA TYR A 26 3.23 6.89 4.83
C TYR A 26 4.57 7.58 5.14
N THR A 27 5.22 8.15 4.13
CA THR A 27 6.50 8.86 4.32
C THR A 27 6.34 10.11 5.19
N ALA A 28 5.23 10.84 5.08
CA ALA A 28 4.93 11.97 5.96
C ALA A 28 4.79 11.52 7.43
N SER A 29 4.14 10.37 7.68
CA SER A 29 4.00 9.82 9.03
C SER A 29 5.36 9.45 9.65
N LEU A 30 6.26 8.88 8.84
CA LEU A 30 7.62 8.54 9.29
C LEU A 30 8.46 9.79 9.59
N LYS A 31 8.43 10.78 8.70
CA LYS A 31 9.11 12.07 8.94
C LYS A 31 8.59 12.76 10.20
N CYS A 32 7.29 12.69 10.47
CA CYS A 32 6.73 13.23 11.69
C CYS A 32 7.25 12.50 12.93
N LEU A 33 7.38 11.17 12.90
CA LEU A 33 8.00 10.41 13.99
C LEU A 33 9.48 10.74 14.21
N GLU A 34 10.22 11.05 13.14
CA GLU A 34 11.62 11.48 13.24
C GLU A 34 11.74 12.82 13.99
N VAL A 35 10.78 13.73 13.81
CA VAL A 35 10.77 15.07 14.45
C VAL A 35 10.14 15.04 15.85
N PHE A 36 9.05 14.29 16.02
CA PHE A 36 8.23 14.24 17.24
C PHE A 36 8.28 12.86 17.89
N SER A 37 9.47 12.30 18.08
CA SER A 37 9.67 10.96 18.65
C SER A 37 8.99 10.77 20.01
N SER A 38 8.88 11.85 20.80
CA SER A 38 8.26 11.88 22.13
C SER A 38 6.74 11.98 22.08
N ASP A 39 6.20 12.72 21.11
CA ASP A 39 4.79 13.10 21.02
C ASP A 39 4.15 12.54 19.74
N LYS A 40 3.96 11.22 19.71
CA LYS A 40 3.33 10.53 18.57
C LYS A 40 1.92 11.04 18.24
N SER A 41 1.22 11.61 19.22
CA SER A 41 -0.11 12.21 19.04
C SER A 41 -0.10 13.36 18.03
N LYS A 42 1.02 14.08 17.89
CA LYS A 42 1.18 15.14 16.87
C LYS A 42 1.19 14.59 15.44
N CYS A 43 1.52 13.31 15.29
CA CYS A 43 1.58 12.62 14.01
C CYS A 43 0.31 11.82 13.69
N GLN A 44 -0.69 11.85 14.58
CA GLN A 44 -1.89 11.03 14.47
C GLN A 44 -2.65 11.28 13.16
N GLU A 45 -2.74 12.54 12.74
CA GLU A 45 -3.37 12.95 11.48
C GLU A 45 -2.72 12.26 10.27
N HIS A 46 -1.38 12.20 10.20
CA HIS A 46 -0.67 11.52 9.11
C HIS A 46 -0.97 10.01 9.08
N PHE A 47 -1.10 9.37 10.24
CA PHE A 47 -1.49 7.97 10.31
C PHE A 47 -2.94 7.75 9.89
N ASP A 48 -3.85 8.65 10.26
CA ASP A 48 -5.25 8.51 9.90
C ASP A 48 -5.47 8.74 8.40
N ILE A 49 -4.77 9.71 7.79
CA ILE A 49 -4.73 9.89 6.34
C ILE A 49 -4.20 8.62 5.64
N TYR A 50 -3.11 8.03 6.15
CA TYR A 50 -2.57 6.79 5.58
C TYR A 50 -3.56 5.61 5.68
N LYS A 51 -4.23 5.44 6.83
CA LYS A 51 -5.25 4.40 7.02
C LYS A 51 -6.42 4.57 6.06
N GLU A 52 -6.94 5.79 5.93
CA GLU A 52 -8.04 6.11 5.01
C GLU A 52 -7.63 5.86 3.56
N CYS A 53 -6.40 6.21 3.18
CA CYS A 53 -5.88 5.89 1.86
C CYS A 53 -5.83 4.38 1.60
N ARG A 54 -5.28 3.59 2.55
CA ARG A 54 -5.20 2.12 2.44
C ARG A 54 -6.58 1.47 2.40
N LYS A 55 -7.56 2.04 3.09
CA LYS A 55 -8.96 1.61 3.05
C LYS A 55 -9.56 1.82 1.65
N LYS A 56 -9.37 3.01 1.06
CA LYS A 56 -9.81 3.32 -0.31
C LYS A 56 -9.18 2.42 -1.36
N GLU A 57 -7.86 2.16 -1.27
CA GLU A 57 -7.20 1.22 -2.19
C GLU A 57 -7.82 -0.18 -2.12
N ARG A 58 -8.13 -0.65 -0.90
CA ARG A 58 -8.78 -1.94 -0.69
C ARG A 58 -10.18 -1.95 -1.29
N GLU A 59 -10.99 -0.93 -1.04
CA GLU A 59 -12.34 -0.79 -1.59
C GLU A 59 -12.33 -0.75 -3.12
N ALA A 60 -11.44 0.03 -3.73
CA ALA A 60 -11.27 0.07 -5.19
C ALA A 60 -10.85 -1.28 -5.78
N ARG A 61 -10.09 -2.09 -5.04
CA ARG A 61 -9.74 -3.46 -5.45
C ARG A 61 -10.93 -4.40 -5.31
N LEU A 62 -11.73 -4.29 -4.25
CA LEU A 62 -12.94 -5.09 -4.06
C LEU A 62 -13.99 -4.77 -5.14
N GLU A 63 -14.20 -3.50 -5.48
CA GLU A 63 -15.14 -3.10 -6.53
C GLU A 63 -14.73 -3.62 -7.92
N ARG A 64 -13.43 -3.58 -8.23
CA ARG A 64 -12.88 -4.23 -9.43
C ARG A 64 -13.05 -5.74 -9.42
N ASN A 65 -12.98 -6.39 -8.26
CA ASN A 65 -13.20 -7.83 -8.18
C ASN A 65 -14.68 -8.18 -8.33
N ARG A 66 -15.58 -7.39 -7.73
CA ARG A 66 -17.03 -7.52 -7.83
C ARG A 66 -17.52 -7.35 -9.26
N SER A 67 -17.04 -6.34 -9.98
CA SER A 67 -17.38 -6.13 -11.41
C SER A 67 -16.87 -7.26 -12.32
N ARG A 68 -15.75 -7.90 -11.96
CA ARG A 68 -15.22 -9.07 -12.68
C ARG A 68 -15.98 -10.37 -12.42
N SER A 69 -16.73 -10.48 -11.31
CA SER A 69 -17.47 -11.69 -10.97
C SER A 69 -18.89 -11.75 -11.57
N LEU A 70 -19.30 -10.76 -12.37
CA LEU A 70 -20.65 -10.69 -12.94
C LEU A 70 -20.82 -11.44 -14.28
N PHE A 71 -19.78 -12.13 -14.76
CA PHE A 71 -19.80 -12.95 -15.98
C PHE A 71 -19.22 -14.36 -15.74
N SER A 72 -19.73 -15.08 -14.74
CA SER A 72 -19.44 -16.50 -14.55
C SER A 72 -20.69 -17.35 -14.65
#